data_AF-A0A259FFC4-F1
#
_entry.id   AF-A0A259FFC4-F1
#
_cell.length_a   1.000
_cell.length_b   1.000
_cell.length_c   1.000
_cell.angle_alpha   90.00
_cell.angle_beta   90.00
_cell.angle_gamma   90.00
#
_symmetry.space_group_name_H-M   'P 1'
#
loop_
_entity.id
_entity.type
_entity.pdbx_description
1 polymer ?
#
loop_
_entity_poly.entity_id
_entity_poly.type
_entity_poly.pdbx_seq_one_letter_code
_entity_poly.pdbx_strand_id
1 'polypeptide(L)'
;MSDQKLQSHTVQTTGHAWDGDLQEYNNPLPTWWVYTFYATVVFALIYWTIYPSWPFGKGWIGGLSDVTYVNSEGVTRTHSWNTRALYLADQNEAVAAQKPYFDKVDSMSYQQIANDPEMNGFILSAGKALFADNCAPCHQAGGQGVVGFFPNLTDDDWLYGGSFEKIHETLVQGRRGYMPAFSEVLAADQIDALANYVASQAGLANDAAKARAGDALFHSETAACFYCHGVDAKGRKEIGAPNLTDKVWLWANVPAAEGDESKVVAIRNVIASGLNKGVMPAWAGRLSPEQIKVLTVYVHELGGGL
;
A
#
# COMPACT_ATOMS: atom_id res chain seq x y z
N MET A 1 -2.30 -71.58 -6.25
CA MET A 1 -3.71 -71.97 -6.12
C MET A 1 -4.49 -70.81 -5.50
N SER A 2 -4.53 -69.73 -6.27
CA SER A 2 -5.56 -68.71 -6.26
C SER A 2 -6.83 -69.32 -6.88
N ASP A 3 -7.99 -68.70 -6.66
CA ASP A 3 -9.30 -69.00 -7.26
C ASP A 3 -10.29 -69.84 -6.45
N GLN A 4 -10.46 -69.53 -5.16
CA GLN A 4 -11.72 -69.89 -4.48
C GLN A 4 -12.05 -68.99 -3.28
N LYS A 5 -12.33 -67.70 -3.52
CA LYS A 5 -13.03 -66.87 -2.50
C LYS A 5 -13.73 -65.61 -3.05
N LEU A 6 -14.21 -65.66 -4.29
CA LEU A 6 -15.24 -64.71 -4.76
C LEU A 6 -16.60 -65.43 -4.71
N GLN A 7 -17.14 -65.61 -3.51
CA GLN A 7 -18.57 -65.92 -3.40
C GLN A 7 -19.35 -64.66 -3.78
N SER A 8 -19.93 -64.67 -4.98
CA SER A 8 -20.91 -63.69 -5.43
C SER A 8 -22.20 -63.87 -4.63
N HIS A 9 -22.31 -63.22 -3.48
CA HIS A 9 -23.63 -62.92 -2.95
C HIS A 9 -24.22 -61.83 -3.85
N THR A 10 -25.17 -62.20 -4.72
CA THR A 10 -26.01 -61.23 -5.42
C THR A 10 -26.74 -60.40 -4.37
N VAL A 11 -26.28 -59.16 -4.18
CA VAL A 11 -26.83 -58.26 -3.18
C VAL A 11 -28.28 -57.95 -3.55
N GLN A 12 -29.20 -58.12 -2.61
CA GLN A 12 -30.62 -57.82 -2.85
C GLN A 12 -30.82 -56.32 -3.04
N THR A 13 -31.68 -55.95 -4.00
CA THR A 13 -32.11 -54.56 -4.17
C THR A 13 -33.26 -54.23 -3.20
N THR A 14 -33.49 -52.95 -2.94
CA THR A 14 -34.54 -52.46 -2.02
C THR A 14 -35.99 -52.61 -2.56
N GLY A 15 -36.16 -53.21 -3.74
CA GLY A 15 -37.46 -53.56 -4.32
C GLY A 15 -38.15 -52.46 -5.14
N HIS A 16 -37.56 -51.27 -5.25
CA HIS A 16 -38.06 -50.16 -6.06
C HIS A 16 -37.03 -49.80 -7.14
N ALA A 17 -37.52 -49.39 -8.32
CA ALA A 17 -36.69 -48.86 -9.40
C ALA A 17 -37.04 -47.39 -9.63
N TRP A 18 -36.00 -46.56 -9.67
CA TRP A 18 -36.06 -45.15 -9.99
C TRP A 18 -35.58 -44.96 -11.44
N ASP A 19 -36.24 -44.08 -12.19
CA ASP A 19 -35.88 -43.79 -13.60
C ASP A 19 -35.72 -45.03 -14.50
N GLY A 20 -36.58 -46.03 -14.28
CA GLY A 20 -36.68 -47.24 -15.12
C GLY A 20 -35.67 -48.34 -14.80
N ASP A 21 -34.41 -48.01 -14.46
CA ASP A 21 -33.35 -49.00 -14.24
C ASP A 21 -32.44 -48.78 -13.01
N LEU A 22 -32.51 -47.63 -12.33
CA LEU A 22 -31.71 -47.37 -11.14
C LEU A 22 -32.36 -48.05 -9.91
N GLN A 23 -31.63 -48.98 -9.28
CA GLN A 23 -32.06 -49.67 -8.07
C GLN A 23 -30.97 -49.60 -7.01
N GLU A 24 -31.37 -49.54 -5.74
CA GLU A 24 -30.44 -49.45 -4.62
C GLU A 24 -30.11 -50.84 -4.07
N TYR A 25 -28.82 -51.13 -3.91
CA TYR A 25 -28.37 -52.36 -3.25
C TYR A 25 -28.44 -52.25 -1.73
N ASN A 26 -29.02 -53.25 -1.08
CA ASN A 26 -29.04 -53.38 0.38
C ASN A 26 -27.75 -54.04 0.89
N ASN A 27 -26.62 -53.38 0.65
CA ASN A 27 -25.32 -53.81 1.17
C ASN A 27 -25.17 -53.42 2.65
N PRO A 28 -24.55 -54.27 3.48
CA PRO A 28 -24.07 -53.80 4.77
C PRO A 28 -23.01 -52.71 4.58
N LEU A 29 -22.96 -51.76 5.51
CA LEU A 29 -21.94 -50.71 5.48
C LEU A 29 -20.52 -51.32 5.51
N PRO A 30 -19.57 -50.82 4.71
CA PRO A 30 -18.20 -51.29 4.76
C PRO A 30 -17.63 -51.16 6.19
N THR A 31 -16.99 -52.22 6.69
CA THR A 31 -16.47 -52.26 8.08
C THR A 31 -15.46 -51.15 8.36
N TRP A 32 -14.58 -50.85 7.40
CA TRP A 32 -13.63 -49.74 7.51
C TRP A 32 -14.33 -48.38 7.62
N TRP A 33 -15.47 -48.20 6.94
CA TRP A 33 -16.26 -46.97 6.99
C TRP A 33 -16.89 -46.82 8.37
N VAL A 34 -17.44 -47.90 8.94
CA VAL A 34 -18.01 -47.90 10.28
C VAL A 34 -16.96 -47.59 11.34
N TYR A 35 -15.78 -48.21 11.26
CA TYR A 35 -14.68 -47.91 12.19
C TYR A 35 -14.20 -46.46 12.07
N THR A 36 -14.10 -45.93 10.84
CA THR A 36 -13.74 -44.54 10.62
C THR A 36 -14.79 -43.60 11.20
N PHE A 37 -16.08 -43.89 11.02
CA PHE A 37 -17.18 -43.14 11.61
C PHE A 37 -17.11 -43.12 13.14
N TYR A 38 -16.86 -44.26 13.78
CA TYR A 38 -16.69 -44.27 15.24
C TYR A 38 -15.40 -43.57 15.70
N ALA A 39 -14.33 -43.64 14.92
CA ALA A 39 -13.10 -42.92 15.22
C ALA A 39 -13.29 -41.40 15.21
N THR A 40 -14.10 -40.86 14.28
CA THR A 40 -14.42 -39.42 14.27
C THR A 40 -15.28 -39.01 15.47
N VAL A 41 -16.19 -39.87 15.92
CA VAL A 41 -16.97 -39.64 17.16
C VAL A 41 -16.03 -39.59 18.37
N VAL A 42 -15.12 -40.56 18.52
CA VAL A 42 -14.13 -40.56 19.61
C VAL A 42 -13.24 -39.32 19.54
N PHE A 43 -12.77 -38.94 18.34
CA PHE A 43 -12.00 -37.73 18.14
C PHE A 43 -12.77 -36.47 18.58
N ALA A 44 -14.05 -36.34 18.20
CA ALA A 44 -14.88 -35.20 18.58
C ALA A 44 -15.04 -35.11 20.12
N LEU A 45 -15.25 -36.23 20.80
CA LEU A 45 -15.32 -36.27 22.26
C LEU A 45 -14.01 -35.82 22.90
N ILE A 46 -12.85 -36.25 22.38
CA ILE A 46 -11.54 -35.80 22.86
C ILE A 46 -11.37 -34.30 22.60
N TYR A 47 -11.66 -33.85 21.38
CA TYR A 47 -11.55 -32.45 20.98
C TYR A 47 -12.38 -31.53 21.88
N TRP A 48 -13.59 -31.96 22.28
CA TRP A 48 -14.45 -31.20 23.18
C TRP A 48 -13.91 -31.02 24.60
N THR A 49 -12.99 -31.88 25.03
CA THR A 49 -12.34 -31.72 26.34
C THR A 49 -11.15 -30.77 26.27
N ILE A 50 -10.44 -30.74 25.14
CA ILE A 50 -9.25 -29.92 24.93
C ILE A 50 -9.63 -28.47 24.60
N TYR A 51 -10.63 -28.27 23.76
CA TYR A 51 -10.99 -26.98 23.17
C TYR A 51 -12.36 -26.45 23.62
N PRO A 52 -12.57 -25.12 23.61
CA PRO A 52 -13.88 -24.51 23.89
C PRO A 52 -14.97 -25.09 23.00
N SER A 53 -15.96 -25.74 23.60
CA SER A 53 -16.95 -26.51 22.82
C SER A 53 -18.39 -26.26 23.20
N TRP A 54 -18.78 -26.62 24.42
CA TRP A 54 -20.19 -26.58 24.82
C TRP A 54 -20.44 -25.41 25.76
N PRO A 55 -21.35 -24.48 25.46
CA PRO A 55 -21.69 -23.40 26.39
C PRO A 55 -22.32 -24.00 27.66
N PHE A 56 -21.78 -23.65 28.82
CA PHE A 56 -22.27 -24.10 30.11
C PHE A 56 -22.25 -22.95 31.12
N GLY A 57 -23.42 -22.55 31.60
CA GLY A 57 -23.58 -21.38 32.47
C GLY A 57 -23.09 -20.10 31.79
N LYS A 58 -22.13 -19.41 32.42
CA LYS A 58 -21.50 -18.18 31.88
C LYS A 58 -20.22 -18.45 31.08
N GLY A 59 -19.87 -19.72 30.83
CA GLY A 59 -18.64 -20.11 30.14
C GLY A 59 -18.88 -21.26 29.18
N TRP A 60 -17.87 -22.10 28.98
CA TRP A 60 -17.94 -23.28 28.13
C TRP A 60 -17.15 -24.45 28.75
N ILE A 61 -17.49 -25.66 28.31
CA ILE A 61 -16.73 -26.87 28.58
C ILE A 61 -15.51 -26.90 27.67
N GLY A 62 -14.35 -27.23 28.25
CA GLY A 62 -13.13 -27.54 27.50
C GLY A 62 -12.20 -26.36 27.35
N GLY A 63 -10.97 -26.54 27.84
CA GLY A 63 -9.89 -25.56 27.87
C GLY A 63 -8.82 -26.07 28.82
N LEU A 64 -8.05 -27.07 28.38
CA LEU A 64 -7.00 -27.68 29.21
C LEU A 64 -5.73 -26.83 29.30
N SER A 65 -5.61 -25.84 28.43
CA SER A 65 -4.50 -24.89 28.39
C SER A 65 -5.01 -23.47 28.55
N ASP A 66 -4.22 -22.67 29.25
CA ASP A 66 -4.41 -21.23 29.34
C ASP A 66 -3.40 -20.53 28.45
N VAL A 67 -3.82 -19.40 27.88
CA VAL A 67 -2.98 -18.51 27.09
C VAL A 67 -2.88 -17.18 27.84
N THR A 68 -1.66 -16.72 28.05
CA THR A 68 -1.38 -15.41 28.66
C THR A 68 -0.92 -14.45 27.58
N TYR A 69 -1.54 -13.27 27.54
CA TYR A 69 -1.23 -12.22 26.58
C TYR A 69 -1.38 -10.84 27.25
N VAL A 70 -0.81 -9.83 26.62
CA VAL A 70 -0.95 -8.42 26.95
C VAL A 70 -1.90 -7.80 25.93
N ASN A 71 -3.00 -7.21 26.40
CA ASN A 71 -3.98 -6.56 25.53
C ASN A 71 -3.47 -5.19 25.03
N SER A 72 -4.26 -4.52 24.20
CA SER A 72 -3.98 -3.17 23.69
C SER A 72 -3.84 -2.09 24.77
N GLU A 73 -4.31 -2.36 26.00
CA GLU A 73 -4.21 -1.44 27.15
C GLU A 73 -2.94 -1.70 27.98
N GLY A 74 -2.09 -2.66 27.59
CA GLY A 74 -0.91 -3.05 28.35
C GLY A 74 -1.21 -3.94 29.55
N VAL A 75 -2.43 -4.46 29.69
CA VAL A 75 -2.83 -5.31 30.81
C VAL A 75 -2.60 -6.78 30.46
N THR A 76 -1.81 -7.47 31.29
CA THR A 76 -1.65 -8.91 31.21
C THR A 76 -2.97 -9.61 31.57
N ARG A 77 -3.45 -10.47 30.68
CA ARG A 77 -4.65 -11.29 30.85
C ARG A 77 -4.28 -12.74 30.61
N THR A 78 -4.82 -13.61 31.44
CA THR A 78 -4.79 -15.06 31.23
C THR A 78 -6.20 -15.50 30.93
N HIS A 79 -6.35 -16.31 29.89
CA HIS A 79 -7.64 -16.81 29.47
C HIS A 79 -7.47 -18.23 28.94
N SER A 80 -8.44 -19.09 29.18
CA SER A 80 -8.44 -20.44 28.60
C SER A 80 -8.35 -20.36 27.08
N TRP A 81 -7.65 -21.32 26.50
CA TRP A 81 -7.30 -21.32 25.08
C TRP A 81 -8.50 -20.95 24.20
N ASN A 82 -8.28 -20.01 23.30
CA ASN A 82 -9.18 -19.69 22.19
C ASN A 82 -8.36 -18.97 21.11
N THR A 83 -8.88 -18.97 19.88
CA THR A 83 -8.20 -18.37 18.72
C THR A 83 -7.79 -16.92 18.93
N ARG A 84 -8.61 -16.12 19.63
CA ARG A 84 -8.31 -14.70 19.87
C ARG A 84 -7.19 -14.51 20.90
N ALA A 85 -7.20 -15.27 22.00
CA ALA A 85 -6.15 -15.21 23.00
C ALA A 85 -4.81 -15.68 22.42
N LEU A 86 -4.83 -16.75 21.62
CA LEU A 86 -3.63 -17.24 20.91
C LEU A 86 -3.09 -16.18 19.95
N TYR A 87 -3.95 -15.60 19.12
CA TYR A 87 -3.55 -14.52 18.21
C TYR A 87 -2.88 -13.33 18.94
N LEU A 88 -3.42 -12.91 20.08
CA LEU A 88 -2.82 -11.82 20.85
C LEU A 88 -1.47 -12.21 21.45
N ALA A 89 -1.32 -13.44 21.93
CA ALA A 89 -0.03 -13.95 22.42
C ALA A 89 1.01 -14.00 21.30
N ASP A 90 0.65 -14.54 20.13
CA ASP A 90 1.52 -14.60 18.95
C ASP A 90 1.95 -13.19 18.50
N GLN A 91 1.02 -12.22 18.54
CA GLN A 91 1.35 -10.81 18.27
C GLN A 91 2.31 -10.23 19.31
N ASN A 92 2.10 -10.51 20.61
CA ASN A 92 3.02 -10.03 21.65
C ASN A 92 4.42 -10.60 21.48
N GLU A 93 4.55 -11.88 21.11
CA GLU A 93 5.83 -12.52 20.82
C GLU A 93 6.52 -11.86 19.62
N ALA A 94 5.79 -11.63 18.52
CA ALA A 94 6.32 -10.96 17.34
C ALA A 94 6.78 -9.52 17.65
N VAL A 95 5.99 -8.76 18.42
CA VAL A 95 6.36 -7.41 18.87
C VAL A 95 7.60 -7.45 19.76
N ALA A 96 7.69 -8.39 20.69
CA ALA A 96 8.86 -8.54 21.56
C ALA A 96 10.14 -8.88 20.75
N ALA A 97 10.01 -9.72 19.73
CA ALA A 97 11.12 -10.08 18.83
C ALA A 97 11.58 -8.89 17.95
N GLN A 98 10.64 -8.03 17.54
CA GLN A 98 10.94 -6.83 16.74
C GLN A 98 11.45 -5.65 17.60
N LYS A 99 11.11 -5.62 18.89
CA LYS A 99 11.40 -4.50 19.79
C LYS A 99 12.87 -4.04 19.75
N PRO A 100 13.89 -4.91 19.80
CA PRO A 100 15.29 -4.46 19.77
C PRO A 100 15.63 -3.66 18.51
N TYR A 101 15.04 -4.00 17.36
CA TYR A 101 15.25 -3.27 16.10
C TYR A 101 14.53 -1.93 16.11
N PHE A 102 13.30 -1.87 16.62
CA PHE A 102 12.57 -0.61 16.74
C PHE A 102 13.17 0.34 17.78
N ASP A 103 13.74 -0.18 18.88
CA ASP A 103 14.51 0.61 19.85
C ASP A 103 15.77 1.23 19.20
N LYS A 104 16.47 0.46 18.34
CA LYS A 104 17.58 0.98 17.53
C LYS A 104 17.09 2.07 16.57
N VAL A 105 16.00 1.83 15.86
CA VAL A 105 15.38 2.82 14.96
C VAL A 105 15.07 4.12 15.70
N ASP A 106 14.48 4.06 16.89
CA ASP A 106 14.16 5.25 17.68
C ASP A 106 15.42 6.05 18.06
N SER A 107 16.44 5.36 18.58
CA SER A 107 17.67 5.99 19.09
C SER A 107 18.64 6.51 18.02
N MET A 108 18.66 5.93 16.81
CA MET A 108 19.61 6.29 15.75
C MET A 108 19.10 7.45 14.88
N SER A 109 20.01 8.27 14.33
CA SER A 109 19.65 9.21 13.25
C SER A 109 19.32 8.47 11.95
N TYR A 110 18.61 9.15 11.03
CA TYR A 110 18.29 8.56 9.72
C TYR A 110 19.55 8.12 8.96
N GLN A 111 20.60 8.95 8.98
CA GLN A 111 21.87 8.67 8.33
C GLN A 111 22.60 7.48 8.97
N GLN A 112 22.50 7.32 10.29
CA GLN A 112 23.08 6.15 10.96
C GLN A 112 22.33 4.87 10.57
N ILE A 113 21.00 4.92 10.49
CA ILE A 113 20.18 3.76 10.08
C ILE A 113 20.51 3.34 8.64
N ALA A 114 20.57 4.29 7.71
CA ALA A 114 20.84 4.02 6.30
C ALA A 114 22.26 3.46 6.05
N ASN A 115 23.23 3.84 6.88
CA ASN A 115 24.64 3.42 6.71
C ASN A 115 25.02 2.19 7.56
N ASP A 116 24.15 1.73 8.46
CA ASP A 116 24.41 0.56 9.30
C ASP A 116 24.00 -0.73 8.55
N PRO A 117 24.94 -1.67 8.30
CA PRO A 117 24.64 -2.88 7.52
C PRO A 117 23.59 -3.81 8.17
N GLU A 118 23.52 -3.86 9.50
CA GLU A 118 22.53 -4.66 10.22
C GLU A 118 21.14 -4.01 10.08
N MET A 119 21.08 -2.69 10.23
CA MET A 119 19.84 -1.94 10.10
C MET A 119 19.34 -1.88 8.66
N ASN A 120 20.22 -1.78 7.66
CA ASN A 120 19.83 -1.77 6.25
C ASN A 120 19.00 -3.02 5.89
N GLY A 121 19.44 -4.21 6.33
CA GLY A 121 18.67 -5.45 6.13
C GLY A 121 17.28 -5.40 6.78
N PHE A 122 17.19 -4.82 7.98
CA PHE A 122 15.91 -4.61 8.65
C PHE A 122 15.02 -3.59 7.93
N ILE A 123 15.56 -2.44 7.51
CA ILE A 123 14.83 -1.40 6.79
C ILE A 123 14.31 -1.91 5.44
N LEU A 124 15.13 -2.63 4.69
CA LEU A 124 14.70 -3.20 3.41
C LEU A 124 13.60 -4.24 3.59
N SER A 125 13.62 -5.02 4.67
CA SER A 125 12.59 -6.03 4.94
C SER A 125 11.31 -5.41 5.50
N ALA A 126 11.42 -4.71 6.63
CA ALA A 126 10.30 -4.11 7.35
C ALA A 126 9.71 -2.91 6.58
N GLY A 127 10.57 -2.05 6.02
CA GLY A 127 10.15 -0.90 5.20
C GLY A 127 9.44 -1.32 3.93
N LYS A 128 9.91 -2.37 3.24
CA LYS A 128 9.21 -2.93 2.08
C LYS A 128 7.84 -3.48 2.44
N ALA A 129 7.71 -4.20 3.55
CA ALA A 129 6.42 -4.70 4.01
C ALA A 129 5.46 -3.54 4.34
N LEU A 130 5.92 -2.57 5.14
CA LEU A 130 5.14 -1.36 5.46
C LEU A 130 4.74 -0.60 4.20
N PHE A 131 5.64 -0.44 3.24
CA PHE A 131 5.38 0.27 1.99
C PHE A 131 4.38 -0.50 1.11
N ALA A 132 4.51 -1.82 1.01
CA ALA A 132 3.58 -2.67 0.25
C ALA A 132 2.16 -2.59 0.81
N ASP A 133 2.01 -2.63 2.13
CA ASP A 133 0.69 -2.62 2.78
C ASP A 133 0.02 -1.24 2.74
N ASN A 134 0.80 -0.16 2.80
CA ASN A 134 0.29 1.18 3.07
C ASN A 134 0.46 2.18 1.91
N CYS A 135 1.53 2.06 1.13
CA CYS A 135 1.94 3.09 0.16
C CYS A 135 1.81 2.62 -1.30
N ALA A 136 2.09 1.34 -1.56
CA ALA A 136 2.06 0.75 -2.89
C ALA A 136 0.70 0.86 -3.62
N PRO A 137 -0.47 0.88 -2.96
CA PRO A 137 -1.74 1.10 -3.67
C PRO A 137 -1.78 2.42 -4.46
N CYS A 138 -1.03 3.44 -4.04
CA CYS A 138 -0.92 4.72 -4.74
C CYS A 138 0.41 4.84 -5.49
N HIS A 139 1.53 4.62 -4.81
CA HIS A 139 2.87 4.82 -5.36
C HIS A 139 3.40 3.63 -6.15
N GLN A 140 2.60 2.57 -6.32
CA GLN A 140 2.97 1.30 -6.94
C GLN A 140 4.02 0.52 -6.13
N ALA A 141 4.14 -0.79 -6.40
CA ALA A 141 4.98 -1.69 -5.61
C ALA A 141 6.48 -1.32 -5.59
N GLY A 142 6.97 -0.66 -6.64
CA GLY A 142 8.36 -0.19 -6.73
C GLY A 142 8.54 1.29 -6.43
N GLY A 143 7.49 2.02 -6.04
CA GLY A 143 7.57 3.48 -5.84
C GLY A 143 7.48 4.31 -7.12
N GLN A 144 7.30 3.70 -8.30
CA GLN A 144 7.31 4.40 -9.58
C GLN A 144 6.16 5.39 -9.81
N GLY A 145 5.13 5.37 -8.94
CA GLY A 145 3.99 6.26 -9.05
C GLY A 145 3.13 6.03 -10.30
N VAL A 146 2.26 7.00 -10.58
CA VAL A 146 1.39 7.02 -11.77
C VAL A 146 1.25 8.47 -12.23
N VAL A 147 1.74 8.75 -13.43
CA VAL A 147 1.59 10.07 -14.06
C VAL A 147 0.12 10.50 -14.09
N GLY A 148 -0.13 11.74 -13.68
CA GLY A 148 -1.44 12.36 -13.55
C GLY A 148 -2.11 12.16 -12.19
N PHE A 149 -1.49 11.40 -11.28
CA PHE A 149 -2.07 11.05 -9.97
C PHE A 149 -1.05 11.03 -8.82
N PHE A 150 0.00 10.21 -8.90
CA PHE A 150 0.91 9.91 -7.79
C PHE A 150 2.38 10.07 -8.20
N PRO A 151 3.21 10.78 -7.42
CA PRO A 151 4.61 11.00 -7.74
C PRO A 151 5.40 9.69 -7.72
N ASN A 152 6.43 9.67 -8.58
CA ASN A 152 7.49 8.69 -8.54
C ASN A 152 8.39 9.00 -7.34
N LEU A 153 8.67 7.98 -6.54
CA LEU A 153 9.50 8.05 -5.33
C LEU A 153 10.91 7.49 -5.57
N THR A 154 11.20 7.04 -6.79
CA THR A 154 12.50 6.45 -7.18
C THR A 154 13.35 7.38 -8.04
N ASP A 155 12.92 8.61 -8.26
CA ASP A 155 13.71 9.61 -8.97
C ASP A 155 14.20 10.71 -8.02
N ASP A 156 15.01 11.61 -8.56
CA ASP A 156 15.65 12.68 -7.82
C ASP A 156 14.75 13.94 -7.71
N ASP A 157 13.50 13.93 -8.21
CA ASP A 157 12.60 15.08 -8.15
C ASP A 157 11.63 15.03 -6.96
N TRP A 158 11.89 15.90 -5.98
CA TRP A 158 11.12 15.95 -4.74
C TRP A 158 10.37 17.27 -4.62
N LEU A 159 9.05 17.21 -4.86
CA LEU A 159 8.14 18.36 -4.76
C LEU A 159 8.25 19.12 -3.42
N TYR A 160 8.39 18.39 -2.31
CA TYR A 160 8.49 18.97 -0.96
C TYR A 160 9.88 18.82 -0.32
N GLY A 161 10.89 18.41 -1.10
CA GLY A 161 12.25 18.10 -0.64
C GLY A 161 12.47 16.61 -0.32
N GLY A 162 13.67 16.12 -0.64
CA GLY A 162 14.05 14.70 -0.54
C GLY A 162 14.87 14.34 0.69
N SER A 163 15.19 15.31 1.56
CA SER A 163 15.87 15.01 2.82
C SER A 163 15.00 14.13 3.72
N PHE A 164 15.63 13.34 4.59
CA PHE A 164 14.90 12.50 5.55
C PHE A 164 13.86 13.29 6.35
N GLU A 165 14.19 14.50 6.78
CA GLU A 165 13.29 15.36 7.55
C GLU A 165 12.07 15.77 6.73
N LYS A 166 12.23 16.06 5.43
CA LYS A 166 11.14 16.47 4.55
C LYS A 166 10.26 15.31 4.12
N ILE A 167 10.84 14.13 3.91
CA ILE A 167 10.09 12.89 3.70
C ILE A 167 9.31 12.55 4.97
N HIS A 168 9.94 12.62 6.14
CA HIS A 168 9.29 12.36 7.42
C HIS A 168 8.12 13.33 7.67
N GLU A 169 8.34 14.63 7.45
CA GLU A 169 7.30 15.66 7.56
C GLU A 169 6.12 15.35 6.63
N THR A 170 6.40 14.93 5.40
CA THR A 170 5.39 14.52 4.41
C THR A 170 4.59 13.29 4.87
N LEU A 171 5.25 12.29 5.44
CA LEU A 171 4.58 11.10 5.96
C LEU A 171 3.73 11.42 7.20
N VAL A 172 4.25 12.23 8.12
CA VAL A 172 3.55 12.58 9.37
C VAL A 172 2.34 13.46 9.08
N GLN A 173 2.53 14.56 8.35
CA GLN A 173 1.53 15.62 8.21
C GLN A 173 0.68 15.48 6.95
N GLY A 174 1.09 14.63 6.01
CA GLY A 174 0.51 14.60 4.68
C GLY A 174 0.88 15.86 3.88
N ARG A 175 0.42 15.92 2.63
CA ARG A 175 0.61 17.06 1.73
C ARG A 175 -0.63 17.28 0.87
N ARG A 176 -0.85 18.53 0.47
CA ARG A 176 -1.91 18.89 -0.47
C ARG A 176 -1.38 19.90 -1.47
N GLY A 177 -1.17 19.45 -2.70
CA GLY A 177 -0.83 20.32 -3.82
C GLY A 177 -2.08 21.03 -4.35
N TYR A 178 -1.92 22.30 -4.71
CA TYR A 178 -2.96 23.09 -5.33
C TYR A 178 -2.40 24.00 -6.42
N MET A 179 -3.03 23.98 -7.59
CA MET A 179 -2.82 24.93 -8.68
C MET A 179 -4.20 25.39 -9.15
N PRO A 180 -4.48 26.71 -9.20
CA PRO A 180 -5.77 27.20 -9.67
C PRO A 180 -5.98 26.88 -11.15
N ALA A 181 -7.25 26.80 -11.57
CA ALA A 181 -7.61 26.65 -12.98
C ALA A 181 -7.51 28.02 -13.67
N PHE A 182 -6.64 28.15 -14.67
CA PHE A 182 -6.45 29.43 -15.34
C PHE A 182 -7.45 29.69 -16.48
N SER A 183 -8.22 28.68 -16.90
CA SER A 183 -9.27 28.83 -17.93
C SER A 183 -10.40 29.78 -17.53
N GLU A 184 -10.56 30.07 -16.23
CA GLU A 184 -11.58 31.00 -15.73
C GLU A 184 -11.11 32.47 -15.78
N VAL A 185 -9.80 32.72 -15.87
CA VAL A 185 -9.21 34.06 -15.73
C VAL A 185 -8.33 34.48 -16.91
N LEU A 186 -7.83 33.53 -17.70
CA LEU A 186 -7.01 33.77 -18.89
C LEU A 186 -7.71 33.29 -20.15
N ALA A 187 -7.50 34.01 -21.26
CA ALA A 187 -7.97 33.60 -22.56
C ALA A 187 -7.15 32.40 -23.10
N ALA A 188 -7.73 31.66 -24.06
CA ALA A 188 -7.13 30.43 -24.57
C ALA A 188 -5.74 30.65 -25.21
N ASP A 189 -5.54 31.77 -25.88
CA ASP A 189 -4.27 32.19 -26.47
C ASP A 189 -3.22 32.54 -25.41
N GLN A 190 -3.63 33.13 -24.29
CA GLN A 190 -2.77 33.40 -23.14
C GLN A 190 -2.28 32.11 -22.46
N ILE A 191 -3.19 31.13 -22.28
CA ILE A 191 -2.84 29.81 -21.75
C ILE A 191 -1.90 29.06 -22.71
N ASP A 192 -2.15 29.16 -24.01
CA ASP A 192 -1.28 28.57 -25.04
C ASP A 192 0.12 29.21 -25.03
N ALA A 193 0.21 30.52 -24.83
CA ALA A 193 1.48 31.23 -24.64
C ALA A 193 2.23 30.73 -23.40
N LEU A 194 1.56 30.59 -22.26
CA LEU A 194 2.15 30.03 -21.03
C LEU A 194 2.65 28.60 -21.24
N ALA A 195 1.88 27.75 -21.93
CA ALA A 195 2.28 26.38 -22.21
C ALA A 195 3.55 26.31 -23.07
N ASN A 196 3.68 27.19 -24.07
CA ASN A 196 4.89 27.30 -24.88
C ASN A 196 6.09 27.83 -24.07
N TYR A 197 5.87 28.76 -23.15
CA TYR A 197 6.93 29.22 -22.25
C TYR A 197 7.43 28.09 -21.35
N VAL A 198 6.53 27.37 -20.69
CA VAL A 198 6.89 26.23 -19.84
C VAL A 198 7.59 25.13 -20.65
N ALA A 199 7.11 24.83 -21.87
CA ALA A 199 7.78 23.91 -22.78
C ALA A 199 9.21 24.37 -23.10
N SER A 200 9.42 25.68 -23.31
CA SER A 200 10.77 26.24 -23.56
C SER A 200 11.70 26.09 -22.35
N GLN A 201 11.18 26.24 -21.13
CA GLN A 201 11.96 26.08 -19.89
C GLN A 201 12.43 24.63 -19.70
N ALA A 202 11.59 23.66 -20.05
CA ALA A 202 11.92 22.23 -20.04
C ALA A 202 12.77 21.77 -21.24
N GLY A 203 13.17 22.68 -22.13
CA GLY A 203 13.94 22.38 -23.34
C GLY A 203 13.16 21.58 -24.39
N LEU A 204 11.83 21.67 -24.39
CA LEU A 204 10.96 21.05 -25.38
C LEU A 204 10.77 22.00 -26.58
N ALA A 205 10.46 21.42 -27.75
CA ALA A 205 10.08 22.20 -28.92
C ALA A 205 8.81 23.03 -28.63
N ASN A 206 8.85 24.28 -29.07
CA ASN A 206 7.84 25.29 -28.77
C ASN A 206 7.82 26.37 -29.86
N ASP A 207 6.77 27.19 -29.87
CA ASP A 207 6.72 28.41 -30.67
C ASP A 207 7.42 29.56 -29.92
N ALA A 208 8.53 30.06 -30.46
CA ALA A 208 9.35 31.08 -29.84
C ALA A 208 8.67 32.46 -29.68
N ALA A 209 7.67 32.78 -30.52
CA ALA A 209 6.89 34.01 -30.34
C ALA A 209 5.92 33.85 -29.16
N LYS A 210 5.25 32.71 -29.08
CA LYS A 210 4.36 32.38 -27.96
C LYS A 210 5.12 32.21 -26.65
N ALA A 211 6.30 31.60 -26.65
CA ALA A 211 7.14 31.45 -25.46
C ALA A 211 7.55 32.82 -24.89
N ARG A 212 7.89 33.80 -25.73
CA ARG A 212 8.19 35.18 -25.27
C ARG A 212 6.95 35.89 -24.69
N ALA A 213 5.78 35.70 -25.30
CA ALA A 213 4.54 36.23 -24.74
C ALA A 213 4.17 35.54 -23.41
N GLY A 214 4.39 34.23 -23.33
CA GLY A 214 4.19 33.42 -22.14
C GLY A 214 5.13 33.79 -21.01
N ASP A 215 6.39 34.12 -21.30
CA ASP A 215 7.36 34.62 -20.31
C ASP A 215 6.86 35.93 -19.65
N ALA A 216 6.45 36.89 -20.47
CA ALA A 216 5.89 38.15 -19.97
C ALA A 216 4.63 37.92 -19.12
N LEU A 217 3.80 36.93 -19.50
CA LEU A 217 2.58 36.60 -18.77
C LEU A 217 2.90 35.84 -17.46
N PHE A 218 3.83 34.89 -17.48
CA PHE A 218 4.27 34.11 -16.33
C PHE A 218 4.79 35.01 -15.20
N HIS A 219 5.47 36.10 -15.57
CA HIS A 219 5.99 37.14 -14.69
C HIS A 219 5.03 38.31 -14.42
N SER A 220 3.82 38.27 -14.98
CA SER A 220 2.82 39.31 -14.75
C SER A 220 2.01 39.05 -13.48
N GLU A 221 1.40 40.10 -12.95
CA GLU A 221 0.42 39.99 -11.85
C GLU A 221 -0.89 39.31 -12.29
N THR A 222 -1.19 39.25 -13.59
CA THR A 222 -2.43 38.64 -14.10
C THR A 222 -2.41 37.12 -13.99
N ALA A 223 -1.30 36.48 -14.40
CA ALA A 223 -1.15 35.03 -14.28
C ALA A 223 -0.39 34.61 -13.01
N ALA A 224 0.48 35.47 -12.48
CA ALA A 224 1.12 35.32 -11.18
C ALA A 224 1.85 33.97 -10.98
N CYS A 225 2.25 33.30 -12.07
CA CYS A 225 2.79 31.94 -12.02
C CYS A 225 4.12 31.89 -11.24
N PHE A 226 4.93 32.94 -11.37
CA PHE A 226 6.23 33.07 -10.69
C PHE A 226 6.12 33.09 -9.15
N TYR A 227 4.98 33.49 -8.56
CA TYR A 227 4.81 33.47 -7.11
C TYR A 227 4.85 32.05 -6.54
N CYS A 228 4.37 31.07 -7.30
CA CYS A 228 4.38 29.66 -6.91
C CYS A 228 5.57 28.91 -7.49
N HIS A 229 5.91 29.13 -8.76
CA HIS A 229 6.95 28.38 -9.45
C HIS A 229 8.33 29.07 -9.46
N GLY A 230 8.48 30.22 -8.80
CA GLY A 230 9.71 31.00 -8.81
C GLY A 230 9.88 31.82 -10.10
N VAL A 231 10.69 32.86 -10.03
CA VAL A 231 11.03 33.74 -11.18
C VAL A 231 11.85 33.03 -12.26
N ASP A 232 12.53 31.95 -11.90
CA ASP A 232 13.29 31.12 -12.83
C ASP A 232 12.57 29.80 -13.15
N ALA A 233 11.29 29.70 -12.79
CA ALA A 233 10.45 28.52 -12.98
C ALA A 233 10.98 27.24 -12.29
N LYS A 234 11.90 27.35 -11.34
CA LYS A 234 12.50 26.20 -10.62
C LYS A 234 11.62 25.59 -9.54
N GLY A 235 10.41 26.10 -9.35
CA GLY A 235 9.49 25.61 -8.33
C GLY A 235 9.82 26.13 -6.93
N ARG A 236 8.97 25.75 -5.98
CA ARG A 236 9.08 26.12 -4.56
C ARG A 236 8.72 24.92 -3.70
N LYS A 237 9.75 24.34 -3.07
CA LYS A 237 9.60 23.14 -2.24
C LYS A 237 8.73 23.38 -1.01
N GLU A 238 8.63 24.62 -0.53
CA GLU A 238 7.83 24.95 0.66
C GLU A 238 6.32 24.70 0.45
N ILE A 239 5.86 24.77 -0.80
CA ILE A 239 4.45 24.61 -1.17
C ILE A 239 4.21 23.46 -2.15
N GLY A 240 5.25 22.66 -2.45
CA GLY A 240 5.13 21.55 -3.39
C GLY A 240 5.00 21.97 -4.85
N ALA A 241 5.38 23.19 -5.20
CA ALA A 241 5.31 23.66 -6.58
C ALA A 241 6.48 23.05 -7.38
N PRO A 242 6.20 22.28 -8.44
CA PRO A 242 7.23 21.57 -9.19
C PRO A 242 8.18 22.53 -9.91
N ASN A 243 9.39 22.03 -10.13
CA ASN A 243 10.36 22.64 -11.03
C ASN A 243 9.89 22.43 -12.48
N LEU A 244 9.66 23.52 -13.19
CA LEU A 244 9.16 23.50 -14.57
C LEU A 244 10.30 23.48 -15.60
N THR A 245 11.55 23.53 -15.15
CA THR A 245 12.76 23.51 -15.99
C THR A 245 13.34 22.11 -16.19
N ASP A 246 12.90 21.14 -15.40
CA ASP A 246 13.37 19.77 -15.50
C ASP A 246 12.55 18.94 -16.52
N LYS A 247 12.83 17.63 -16.55
CA LYS A 247 12.20 16.68 -17.45
C LYS A 247 11.32 15.68 -16.71
N VAL A 248 11.05 15.92 -15.43
CA VAL A 248 10.23 15.04 -14.59
C VAL A 248 8.83 15.62 -14.53
N TRP A 249 7.86 14.82 -14.97
CA TRP A 249 6.49 15.29 -15.11
C TRP A 249 5.53 14.42 -14.32
N LEU A 250 4.98 14.98 -13.24
CA LEU A 250 3.91 14.34 -12.49
C LEU A 250 2.57 14.52 -13.18
N TRP A 251 2.16 15.75 -13.51
CA TRP A 251 0.76 16.02 -13.89
C TRP A 251 0.49 15.99 -15.39
N ALA A 252 1.41 16.53 -16.19
CA ALA A 252 1.33 16.50 -17.64
C ALA A 252 2.06 15.24 -18.13
N ASN A 253 1.38 14.36 -18.88
CA ASN A 253 2.05 13.18 -19.43
C ASN A 253 2.86 13.51 -20.70
N VAL A 254 3.82 14.43 -20.55
CA VAL A 254 4.73 14.89 -21.61
C VAL A 254 5.59 13.75 -22.17
N PRO A 255 6.15 12.82 -21.36
CA PRO A 255 6.98 11.74 -21.88
C PRO A 255 6.22 10.76 -22.79
N ALA A 256 4.92 10.55 -22.56
CA ALA A 256 4.10 9.67 -23.39
C ALA A 256 3.40 10.37 -24.57
N ALA A 257 3.53 11.70 -24.69
CA ALA A 257 2.88 12.46 -25.74
C ALA A 257 3.63 12.31 -27.08
N GLU A 258 2.92 11.89 -28.14
CA GLU A 258 3.49 11.68 -29.46
C GLU A 258 3.60 13.01 -30.24
N GLY A 259 4.83 13.44 -30.50
CA GLY A 259 5.13 14.68 -31.22
C GLY A 259 5.23 15.92 -30.32
N ASP A 260 5.82 16.98 -30.86
CA ASP A 260 6.15 18.17 -30.09
C ASP A 260 4.93 19.01 -29.72
N GLU A 261 3.94 19.10 -30.62
CA GLU A 261 2.70 19.83 -30.36
C GLU A 261 1.89 19.18 -29.23
N SER A 262 1.80 17.85 -29.19
CA SER A 262 1.02 17.14 -28.16
C SER A 262 1.61 17.31 -26.76
N LYS A 263 2.93 17.46 -26.65
CA LYS A 263 3.61 17.82 -25.38
C LYS A 263 3.17 19.18 -24.86
N VAL A 264 3.13 20.19 -25.74
CA VAL A 264 2.63 21.53 -25.39
C VAL A 264 1.15 21.46 -25.01
N VAL A 265 0.34 20.66 -25.71
CA VAL A 265 -1.08 20.44 -25.36
C VAL A 265 -1.23 19.82 -23.98
N ALA A 266 -0.39 18.85 -23.60
CA ALA A 266 -0.41 18.25 -22.28
C ALA A 266 -0.18 19.29 -21.17
N ILE A 267 0.80 20.19 -21.35
CA ILE A 267 1.09 21.29 -20.44
C ILE A 267 -0.09 22.27 -20.39
N ARG A 268 -0.60 22.68 -21.55
CA ARG A 268 -1.74 23.59 -21.69
C ARG A 268 -2.96 23.09 -20.93
N ASN A 269 -3.26 21.80 -21.01
CA ASN A 269 -4.41 21.20 -20.34
C ASN A 269 -4.29 21.27 -18.81
N VAL A 270 -3.08 21.11 -18.26
CA VAL A 270 -2.82 21.27 -16.82
C VAL A 270 -3.02 22.73 -16.40
N ILE A 271 -2.47 23.69 -17.14
CA ILE A 271 -2.63 25.12 -16.83
C ILE A 271 -4.11 25.53 -16.90
N ALA A 272 -4.82 25.10 -17.95
CA ALA A 272 -6.23 25.41 -18.13
C ALA A 272 -7.11 24.85 -17.00
N SER A 273 -6.90 23.58 -16.65
CA SER A 273 -7.76 22.84 -15.71
C SER A 273 -7.39 23.05 -14.24
N GLY A 274 -6.14 23.48 -13.96
CA GLY A 274 -5.60 23.50 -12.60
C GLY A 274 -5.47 22.11 -11.98
N LEU A 275 -5.09 22.08 -10.71
CA LEU A 275 -4.85 20.86 -9.93
C LEU A 275 -5.38 21.04 -8.50
N ASN A 276 -6.37 20.24 -8.10
CA ASN A 276 -6.88 20.19 -6.72
C ASN A 276 -7.05 18.74 -6.21
N LYS A 277 -6.31 17.80 -6.81
CA LYS A 277 -6.42 16.36 -6.54
C LYS A 277 -5.14 15.72 -5.98
N GLY A 278 -4.05 16.47 -5.88
CA GLY A 278 -2.79 15.99 -5.32
C GLY A 278 -2.84 15.97 -3.79
N VAL A 279 -3.32 14.87 -3.21
CA VAL A 279 -3.39 14.69 -1.75
C VAL A 279 -2.56 13.47 -1.34
N MET A 280 -1.56 13.70 -0.50
CA MET A 280 -0.86 12.67 0.25
C MET A 280 -1.45 12.65 1.66
N PRO A 281 -2.09 11.55 2.10
CA PRO A 281 -2.67 11.49 3.45
C PRO A 281 -1.59 11.51 4.53
N ALA A 282 -1.97 12.06 5.70
CA ALA A 282 -1.16 11.97 6.91
C ALA A 282 -1.18 10.53 7.47
N TRP A 283 -0.01 10.03 7.86
CA TRP A 283 0.16 8.72 8.50
C TRP A 283 0.30 8.80 10.02
N ALA A 284 0.45 10.02 10.57
CA ALA A 284 0.36 10.22 12.01
C ALA A 284 -0.97 9.66 12.55
N GLY A 285 -0.88 8.88 13.62
CA GLY A 285 -2.04 8.21 14.24
C GLY A 285 -2.51 6.94 13.51
N ARG A 286 -1.95 6.60 12.35
CA ARG A 286 -2.18 5.31 11.65
C ARG A 286 -1.00 4.36 11.80
N LEU A 287 0.22 4.91 11.77
CA LEU A 287 1.46 4.19 11.99
C LEU A 287 2.17 4.73 13.24
N SER A 288 2.96 3.87 13.88
CA SER A 288 3.80 4.30 15.00
C SER A 288 4.92 5.25 14.52
N PRO A 289 5.47 6.10 15.40
CA PRO A 289 6.60 6.97 15.05
C PRO A 289 7.79 6.21 14.45
N GLU A 290 8.08 5.02 14.98
CA GLU A 290 9.18 4.18 14.54
C GLU A 290 8.88 3.55 13.16
N GLN A 291 7.63 3.14 12.91
CA GLN A 291 7.21 2.67 11.57
C GLN A 291 7.32 3.79 10.53
N ILE A 292 6.92 5.02 10.88
CA ILE A 292 7.09 6.19 10.00
C ILE A 292 8.58 6.46 9.75
N LYS A 293 9.42 6.32 10.78
CA LYS A 293 10.88 6.47 10.66
C LYS A 293 11.50 5.41 9.74
N VAL A 294 11.08 4.15 9.86
CA VAL A 294 11.46 3.06 8.94
C VAL A 294 11.06 3.41 7.50
N LEU A 295 9.80 3.82 7.28
CA LEU A 295 9.32 4.23 5.95
C LEU A 295 10.08 5.44 5.40
N THR A 296 10.45 6.38 6.26
CA THR A 296 11.24 7.57 5.86
C THR A 296 12.57 7.13 5.25
N VAL A 297 13.31 6.24 5.93
CA VAL A 297 14.59 5.75 5.43
C VAL A 297 14.39 4.91 4.17
N TYR A 298 13.41 4.01 4.17
CA TYR A 298 13.11 3.16 3.02
C TYR A 298 12.76 3.96 1.75
N VAL A 299 11.90 4.98 1.87
CA VAL A 299 11.52 5.84 0.74
C VAL A 299 12.70 6.67 0.24
N HIS A 300 13.57 7.14 1.14
CA HIS A 300 14.80 7.82 0.76
C HIS A 300 15.76 6.89 0.00
N GLU A 301 15.84 5.62 0.37
CA GLU A 301 16.68 4.63 -0.36
C GLU A 301 16.16 4.31 -1.76
N LEU A 302 14.85 4.48 -2.03
CA LEU A 302 14.29 4.26 -3.36
C LEU A 302 14.76 5.32 -4.37
N GLY A 303 14.80 6.59 -3.97
CA GLY A 303 15.05 7.73 -4.85
C GLY A 303 16.32 8.53 -4.54
N GLY A 304 17.20 8.02 -3.66
CA GLY A 304 18.52 8.60 -3.40
C GLY A 304 18.56 9.89 -2.58
N GLY A 305 17.48 10.68 -2.55
CA GLY A 305 17.25 11.87 -1.70
C GLY A 305 18.38 12.91 -1.72
N LEU A 306 18.18 14.04 -2.42
CA LEU A 306 19.03 15.24 -2.37
C LEU A 306 18.45 16.36 -1.50
#